data_AF-A0A0F3GJY8-F1
#
_entry.id   AF-A0A0F3GJY8-F1
#
_cell.length_a   1.000
_cell.length_b   1.000
_cell.length_c   1.000
_cell.angle_alpha   90.00
_cell.angle_beta   90.00
_cell.angle_gamma   90.00
#
_symmetry.space_group_name_H-M   'P 1'
#
loop_
_entity.id
_entity.type
_entity.pdbx_description
1 polymer ?
#
loop_
_entity_poly.entity_id
_entity_poly.type
_entity_poly.pdbx_seq_one_letter_code
_entity_poly.pdbx_strand_id
1 'polypeptide(L)'
;MAILPVVGLTIYITGQRYDPGLMNFKSTGADGGNVISFPREIGEFLLKGRVRTFGKDNLFEYVDGHAEYLINNGLVALYVAEYAKRGSTAEQSPDVVVDVYAMGRPEHAFGVLMDGAGPGNNEVKIGLMGYKTENGVSFFAGSYYVHITTFKEQPEVLTLAEAVNGALGVKAEAFSLFDRLPDIGKVVSTG
;
A
#
# COMPACT_ATOMS: atom_id res chain seq x y z
N MET A 1 26.87 29.75 16.34
CA MET A 1 26.79 28.78 17.45
C MET A 1 25.34 28.34 17.58
N ALA A 2 25.10 27.11 17.15
CA ALA A 2 23.81 26.43 17.13
C ALA A 2 23.47 25.88 18.51
N ILE A 3 22.18 25.83 18.87
CA ILE A 3 21.63 24.75 19.71
C ILE A 3 20.16 24.51 19.30
N LEU A 4 19.94 23.45 18.50
CA LEU A 4 18.65 22.76 18.40
C LEU A 4 18.44 21.93 19.68
N PRO A 5 17.26 21.91 20.32
CA PRO A 5 16.99 20.94 21.37
C PRO A 5 16.57 19.59 20.76
N VAL A 6 17.50 18.67 20.90
CA VAL A 6 17.38 17.21 21.03
C VAL A 6 16.03 16.74 21.59
N VAL A 7 15.04 16.49 20.73
CA VAL A 7 13.83 15.70 21.09
C VAL A 7 13.73 14.40 20.27
N GLY A 8 14.61 14.20 19.29
CA GLY A 8 14.65 12.98 18.46
C GLY A 8 15.41 11.79 19.06
N LEU A 9 15.94 11.86 20.29
CA LEU A 9 16.86 10.85 20.84
C LEU A 9 16.39 10.15 22.14
N THR A 10 15.11 10.26 22.51
CA THR A 10 14.60 9.58 23.73
C THR A 10 13.64 8.42 23.45
N ILE A 11 13.14 8.26 22.22
CA ILE A 11 12.29 7.09 21.86
C ILE A 11 13.14 5.86 21.47
N TYR A 12 14.48 5.98 21.48
CA TYR A 12 15.38 4.95 20.97
C TYR A 12 15.75 3.84 22.00
N ILE A 13 15.45 3.96 23.30
CA ILE A 13 16.01 3.02 24.30
C ILE A 13 14.98 2.29 25.20
N THR A 14 13.65 2.38 24.99
CA THR A 14 12.73 1.61 25.86
C THR A 14 11.45 1.05 25.23
N GLY A 15 11.38 0.94 23.89
CA GLY A 15 10.21 0.39 23.17
C GLY A 15 10.29 -1.10 22.77
N GLN A 16 11.34 -1.84 23.15
CA GLN A 16 11.62 -3.19 22.64
C GLN A 16 10.82 -4.33 23.32
N ARG A 17 9.71 -4.05 24.01
CA ARG A 17 8.80 -5.09 24.54
C ARG A 17 7.33 -4.70 24.39
N TYR A 18 6.91 -4.48 23.14
CA TYR A 18 5.49 -4.60 22.79
C TYR A 18 5.25 -6.05 22.32
N ASP A 19 4.53 -6.81 23.12
CA ASP A 19 4.04 -8.15 22.78
C ASP A 19 2.58 -8.00 22.30
N PRO A 20 2.32 -8.00 20.98
CA PRO A 20 0.97 -7.79 20.44
C PRO A 20 0.03 -8.98 20.67
N GLY A 21 0.44 -10.04 21.38
CA GLY A 21 -0.40 -11.20 21.69
C GLY A 21 -1.66 -10.92 22.53
N LEU A 22 -1.82 -9.70 23.05
CA LEU A 22 -2.91 -9.32 23.97
C LEU A 22 -4.06 -8.50 23.34
N MET A 23 -3.97 -8.08 22.08
CA MET A 23 -5.11 -7.44 21.37
C MET A 23 -5.80 -8.40 20.42
N ASN A 24 -6.20 -9.57 20.92
CA ASN A 24 -7.25 -10.37 20.29
C ASN A 24 -8.61 -9.91 20.83
N PHE A 25 -9.04 -8.69 20.44
CA PHE A 25 -10.46 -8.37 20.49
C PHE A 25 -11.13 -9.21 19.42
N LYS A 26 -11.99 -10.13 19.84
CA LYS A 26 -12.86 -10.92 18.96
C LYS A 26 -13.69 -9.96 18.09
N SER A 27 -13.19 -9.64 16.91
CA SER A 27 -14.00 -9.15 15.81
C SER A 27 -14.87 -10.32 15.36
N THR A 28 -16.07 -10.41 15.93
CA THR A 28 -17.11 -11.32 15.45
C THR A 28 -17.75 -10.63 14.25
N GLY A 29 -17.06 -10.69 13.12
CA GLY A 29 -17.54 -10.32 11.80
C GLY A 29 -16.90 -11.30 10.84
N ALA A 30 -17.71 -12.15 10.22
CA ALA A 30 -17.27 -13.12 9.24
C ALA A 30 -16.60 -12.39 8.06
N ASP A 31 -15.30 -12.61 7.89
CA ASP A 31 -14.65 -12.88 6.61
C ASP A 31 -13.19 -13.26 6.89
N GLY A 32 -12.72 -14.36 6.27
CA GLY A 32 -11.38 -14.88 6.48
C GLY A 32 -10.33 -13.80 6.18
N GLY A 33 -9.65 -13.33 7.23
CA GLY A 33 -8.57 -12.36 7.10
C GLY A 33 -7.52 -12.92 6.16
N ASN A 34 -7.51 -12.42 4.93
CA ASN A 34 -6.61 -12.89 3.90
C ASN A 34 -5.20 -12.45 4.31
N VAL A 35 -4.38 -13.39 4.77
CA VAL A 35 -3.01 -13.10 5.20
C VAL A 35 -2.20 -12.83 3.95
N ILE A 36 -1.88 -11.56 3.70
CA ILE A 36 -1.04 -11.17 2.56
C ILE A 36 0.37 -11.71 2.81
N SER A 37 0.85 -12.57 1.90
CA SER A 37 2.19 -13.15 1.99
C SER A 37 3.15 -12.37 1.11
N PHE A 38 3.88 -11.43 1.70
CA PHE A 38 4.92 -10.68 1.00
C PHE A 38 6.08 -11.60 0.58
N PRO A 39 6.50 -11.60 -0.69
CA PRO A 39 7.64 -12.38 -1.14
C PRO A 39 8.91 -11.95 -0.39
N ARG A 40 9.70 -12.92 0.09
CA ARG A 40 10.98 -12.63 0.76
C ARG A 40 12.04 -12.09 -0.19
N GLU A 41 11.92 -12.41 -1.47
CA GLU A 41 12.82 -12.00 -2.54
C GLU A 41 12.01 -11.62 -3.76
N ILE A 42 12.36 -10.49 -4.37
CA ILE A 42 11.82 -10.01 -5.64
C ILE A 42 13.00 -9.52 -6.48
N GLY A 43 13.49 -10.36 -7.39
CA GLY A 43 14.72 -10.07 -8.13
C GLY A 43 15.90 -9.83 -7.18
N GLU A 44 16.55 -8.67 -7.32
CA GLU A 44 17.67 -8.27 -6.45
C GLU A 44 17.23 -7.71 -5.09
N PHE A 45 15.94 -7.64 -4.79
CA PHE A 45 15.43 -7.09 -3.53
C PHE A 45 15.10 -8.17 -2.51
N LEU A 46 15.54 -7.95 -1.27
CA LEU A 46 15.25 -8.81 -0.14
C LEU A 46 14.38 -8.06 0.88
N LEU A 47 13.37 -8.75 1.40
CA LEU A 47 12.50 -8.21 2.44
C LEU A 47 13.33 -7.91 3.71
N LYS A 48 13.27 -6.66 4.15
CA LYS A 48 13.97 -6.16 5.34
C LYS A 48 13.05 -6.25 6.55
N GLY A 49 13.51 -6.97 7.58
CA GLY A 49 12.80 -7.06 8.85
C GLY A 49 11.45 -7.79 8.73
N ARG A 50 10.47 -7.33 9.51
CA ARG A 50 9.10 -7.87 9.51
C ARG A 50 8.17 -6.88 8.84
N VAL A 51 7.17 -7.40 8.13
CA VAL A 51 6.05 -6.61 7.63
C VAL A 51 5.36 -5.95 8.83
N ARG A 52 5.19 -4.63 8.79
CA ARG A 52 4.44 -3.89 9.81
C ARG A 52 2.97 -3.87 9.43
N THR A 53 2.10 -3.91 10.43
CA THR A 53 0.65 -3.87 10.23
C THR A 53 0.06 -2.76 11.08
N PHE A 54 -0.74 -1.92 10.44
CA PHE A 54 -1.47 -0.84 11.08
C PHE A 54 -2.96 -1.05 10.86
N GLY A 55 -3.73 -0.95 11.95
CA GLY A 55 -5.19 -0.91 11.93
C GLY A 55 -5.67 0.53 12.12
N LYS A 56 -6.99 0.69 12.23
CA LYS A 56 -7.61 2.01 12.43
C LYS A 56 -7.08 2.74 13.67
N ASP A 57 -6.76 1.98 14.73
CA ASP A 57 -6.38 2.52 16.04
C ASP A 57 -4.92 3.02 16.11
N ASN A 58 -4.07 2.67 15.14
CA ASN A 58 -2.66 3.08 15.13
C ASN A 58 -2.17 3.54 13.74
N LEU A 59 -3.08 3.73 12.79
CA LEU A 59 -2.74 4.17 11.43
C LEU A 59 -2.01 5.52 11.41
N PHE A 60 -2.38 6.43 12.30
CA PHE A 60 -1.78 7.75 12.42
C PHE A 60 -0.29 7.71 12.80
N GLU A 61 0.21 6.58 13.32
CA GLU A 61 1.64 6.40 13.59
C GLU A 61 2.46 6.29 12.30
N TYR A 62 1.81 5.97 11.17
CA TYR A 62 2.45 5.82 9.87
C TYR A 62 1.94 6.81 8.82
N VAL A 63 0.62 7.01 8.72
CA VAL A 63 -0.01 7.93 7.77
C VAL A 63 -0.40 9.22 8.48
N ASP A 64 0.44 10.25 8.38
CA ASP A 64 0.16 11.55 8.99
C ASP A 64 -0.84 12.37 8.15
N GLY A 65 -1.81 13.00 8.80
CA GLY A 65 -2.82 13.88 8.19
C GLY A 65 -3.88 13.23 7.29
N HIS A 66 -3.66 12.02 6.77
CA HIS A 66 -4.57 11.35 5.82
C HIS A 66 -5.17 10.04 6.35
N ALA A 67 -4.83 9.64 7.58
CA ALA A 67 -5.35 8.43 8.22
C ALA A 67 -6.88 8.42 8.34
N GLU A 68 -7.48 9.53 8.77
CA GLU A 68 -8.93 9.63 8.95
C GLU A 68 -9.70 9.46 7.64
N TYR A 69 -9.17 10.01 6.53
CA TYR A 69 -9.72 9.80 5.20
C TYR A 69 -9.73 8.31 4.82
N LEU A 70 -8.61 7.60 5.00
CA LEU A 70 -8.52 6.17 4.67
C LEU A 70 -9.51 5.34 5.51
N ILE A 71 -9.60 5.64 6.81
CA ILE A 71 -10.52 4.96 7.73
C ILE A 71 -11.98 5.18 7.31
N ASN A 72 -12.35 6.42 6.99
CA ASN A 72 -13.69 6.78 6.54
C ASN A 72 -14.03 6.18 5.16
N ASN A 73 -13.01 5.96 4.32
CA ASN A 73 -13.11 5.23 3.06
C ASN A 73 -12.97 3.71 3.20
N GLY A 74 -13.11 3.16 4.42
CA GLY A 74 -13.28 1.73 4.62
C GLY A 74 -11.99 0.93 4.79
N LEU A 75 -10.87 1.57 5.12
CA LEU A 75 -9.63 0.85 5.46
C LEU A 75 -9.88 -0.20 6.56
N VAL A 76 -9.42 -1.41 6.31
CA VAL A 76 -9.40 -2.54 7.24
C VAL A 76 -8.02 -2.64 7.91
N ALA A 77 -6.96 -2.61 7.10
CA ALA A 77 -5.58 -2.66 7.56
C ALA A 77 -4.63 -2.07 6.51
N LEU A 78 -3.47 -1.61 6.96
CA LEU A 78 -2.31 -1.26 6.14
C LEU A 78 -1.16 -2.21 6.47
N TYR A 79 -0.55 -2.80 5.43
CA TYR A 79 0.66 -3.59 5.53
C TYR A 79 1.83 -2.86 4.89
N VAL A 80 2.93 -2.72 5.62
CA VAL A 80 4.14 -2.01 5.15
C VAL A 80 5.30 -2.99 5.09
N ALA A 81 5.80 -3.24 3.88
CA ALA A 81 6.94 -4.08 3.62
C ALA A 81 8.11 -3.25 3.10
N GLU A 82 9.26 -3.38 3.74
CA GLU A 82 10.48 -2.67 3.35
C GLU A 82 11.42 -3.64 2.63
N TYR A 83 12.00 -3.21 1.51
CA TYR A 83 12.91 -4.01 0.70
C TYR A 83 14.26 -3.30 0.53
N ALA A 84 15.34 -4.08 0.57
CA ALA A 84 16.68 -3.59 0.31
C ALA A 84 17.32 -4.43 -0.80
N LYS A 85 18.11 -3.78 -1.65
CA LYS A 85 18.87 -4.45 -2.69
C LYS A 85 19.90 -5.39 -2.06
N ARG A 86 20.14 -6.53 -2.69
CA ARG A 86 21.13 -7.52 -2.26
C ARG A 86 22.49 -6.85 -2.11
N GLY A 87 23.14 -7.07 -0.97
CA GLY A 87 24.43 -6.44 -0.64
C GLY A 87 24.32 -5.07 0.05
N SER A 88 23.13 -4.49 0.19
CA SER A 88 22.90 -3.33 1.09
C SER A 88 23.09 -3.77 2.56
N THR A 89 23.68 -2.89 3.39
CA THR A 89 23.87 -3.18 4.82
C THR A 89 22.55 -3.02 5.58
N ALA A 90 22.34 -3.77 6.66
CA ALA A 90 21.09 -3.74 7.44
C ALA A 90 20.77 -2.36 8.06
N GLU A 91 21.80 -1.53 8.25
CA GLU A 91 21.72 -0.17 8.79
C GLU A 91 21.26 0.87 7.76
N GLN A 92 21.29 0.56 6.46
CA GLN A 92 20.84 1.47 5.42
C GLN A 92 19.31 1.56 5.37
N SER A 93 18.80 2.75 5.06
CA SER A 93 17.38 2.97 4.71
C SER A 93 16.95 2.00 3.60
N PRO A 94 15.68 1.57 3.58
CA PRO A 94 15.19 0.69 2.53
C PRO A 94 15.32 1.35 1.16
N ASP A 95 15.57 0.52 0.15
CA ASP A 95 15.62 0.96 -1.25
C ASP A 95 14.21 1.14 -1.81
N VAL A 96 13.26 0.33 -1.31
CA VAL A 96 11.85 0.34 -1.69
C VAL A 96 10.96 0.09 -0.47
N VAL A 97 9.83 0.79 -0.41
CA VAL A 97 8.74 0.54 0.55
C VAL A 97 7.48 0.21 -0.24
N VAL A 98 6.79 -0.84 0.18
CA VAL A 98 5.52 -1.31 -0.38
C VAL A 98 4.45 -1.16 0.68
N ASP A 99 3.52 -0.25 0.43
CA ASP A 99 2.33 -0.03 1.25
C ASP A 99 1.12 -0.71 0.60
N VAL A 100 0.50 -1.64 1.31
CA VAL A 100 -0.71 -2.35 0.86
C VAL A 100 -1.87 -2.00 1.78
N TYR A 101 -2.79 -1.18 1.28
CA TYR A 101 -4.00 -0.74 1.97
C TYR A 101 -5.15 -1.69 1.63
N ALA A 102 -5.61 -2.47 2.60
CA ALA A 102 -6.81 -3.28 2.47
C ALA A 102 -8.04 -2.41 2.74
N MET A 103 -8.83 -2.08 1.72
CA MET A 103 -9.90 -1.07 1.78
C MET A 103 -11.31 -1.64 2.02
N GLY A 104 -11.40 -2.93 2.39
CA GLY A 104 -12.65 -3.63 2.68
C GLY A 104 -13.52 -3.95 1.46
N ARG A 105 -13.58 -3.04 0.48
CA ARG A 105 -14.29 -3.22 -0.78
C ARG A 105 -13.48 -2.75 -1.99
N PRO A 106 -13.70 -3.33 -3.18
CA PRO A 106 -12.96 -2.94 -4.38
C PRO A 106 -13.17 -1.48 -4.79
N GLU A 107 -14.39 -0.94 -4.67
CA GLU A 107 -14.72 0.46 -4.97
C GLU A 107 -13.97 1.47 -4.09
N HIS A 108 -13.63 1.10 -2.86
CA HIS A 108 -12.87 1.95 -1.97
C HIS A 108 -11.40 2.02 -2.38
N ALA A 109 -10.80 0.87 -2.73
CA ALA A 109 -9.43 0.83 -3.26
C ALA A 109 -9.31 1.63 -4.56
N PHE A 110 -10.30 1.52 -5.45
CA PHE A 110 -10.38 2.34 -6.64
C PHE A 110 -10.50 3.83 -6.31
N GLY A 111 -11.39 4.21 -5.39
CA GLY A 111 -11.57 5.61 -4.97
C GLY A 111 -10.27 6.24 -4.46
N VAL A 112 -9.54 5.52 -3.59
CA VAL A 112 -8.25 6.00 -3.06
C VAL A 112 -7.20 6.13 -4.17
N LEU A 113 -7.13 5.19 -5.11
CA LEU A 113 -6.22 5.29 -6.25
C LEU A 113 -6.53 6.53 -7.11
N MET A 114 -7.81 6.78 -7.39
CA MET A 114 -8.24 7.89 -8.25
C MET A 114 -8.04 9.25 -7.59
N ASP A 115 -8.17 9.35 -6.27
CA ASP A 115 -7.90 10.59 -5.52
C ASP A 115 -6.42 10.99 -5.61
N GLY A 116 -5.51 10.01 -5.63
CA GLY A 116 -4.08 10.23 -5.80
C GLY A 116 -3.62 10.44 -7.25
N ALA A 117 -4.48 10.21 -8.24
CA ALA A 117 -4.12 10.29 -9.65
C ALA A 117 -4.05 11.76 -10.11
N GLY A 118 -2.84 12.24 -10.41
CA GLY A 118 -2.62 13.58 -10.97
C GLY A 118 -2.98 13.68 -12.46
N PRO A 119 -3.11 14.91 -13.02
CA PRO A 119 -3.35 15.10 -14.45
C PRO A 119 -2.11 14.68 -15.27
N GLY A 120 -2.21 13.58 -16.02
CA GLY A 120 -1.12 13.14 -16.91
C GLY A 120 -1.27 11.71 -17.41
N ASN A 121 -0.55 11.38 -18.48
CA ASN A 121 -0.58 10.06 -19.12
C ASN A 121 0.52 9.13 -18.58
N ASN A 122 0.49 8.84 -17.28
CA ASN A 122 1.46 7.98 -16.58
C ASN A 122 0.87 6.61 -16.22
N GLU A 123 -0.18 6.19 -16.90
CA GLU A 123 -0.88 4.95 -16.62
C GLU A 123 0.00 3.71 -16.85
N VAL A 124 -0.21 2.70 -16.01
CA VAL A 124 0.43 1.38 -16.12
C VAL A 124 -0.61 0.29 -15.94
N LYS A 125 -0.40 -0.85 -16.62
CA LYS A 125 -1.28 -2.01 -16.56
C LYS A 125 -0.83 -2.99 -15.48
N ILE A 126 -0.94 -2.59 -14.21
CA ILE A 126 -0.69 -3.45 -13.04
C ILE A 126 -1.97 -3.54 -12.23
N GLY A 127 -2.30 -4.74 -11.74
CA GLY A 127 -3.61 -5.00 -11.18
C GLY A 127 -4.69 -4.77 -12.22
N LEU A 128 -5.71 -3.99 -11.89
CA LEU A 128 -6.73 -3.55 -12.85
C LEU A 128 -6.33 -2.21 -13.51
N MET A 129 -5.78 -1.28 -12.74
CA MET A 129 -5.16 -0.06 -13.26
C MET A 129 -4.14 0.48 -12.24
N GLY A 130 -3.23 1.31 -12.73
CA GLY A 130 -2.31 2.07 -11.90
C GLY A 130 -1.68 3.22 -12.66
N TYR A 131 -0.83 3.98 -11.98
CA TYR A 131 -0.05 5.05 -12.57
C TYR A 131 1.33 5.16 -11.90
N LYS A 132 2.31 5.67 -12.65
CA LYS A 132 3.62 6.03 -12.10
C LYS A 132 3.52 7.30 -11.27
N THR A 133 4.12 7.27 -10.10
CA THR A 133 4.35 8.45 -9.25
C THR A 133 5.73 9.02 -9.56
N GLU A 134 6.09 10.15 -8.94
CA GLU A 134 7.43 10.74 -9.10
C GLU A 134 8.56 9.75 -8.76
N ASN A 135 8.34 8.91 -7.74
CA ASN A 135 9.32 8.00 -7.20
C ASN A 135 8.81 6.56 -7.08
N GLY A 136 7.89 6.13 -7.94
CA GLY A 136 7.37 4.76 -7.88
C GLY A 136 6.10 4.52 -8.68
N VAL A 137 5.19 3.73 -8.10
CA VAL A 137 3.95 3.31 -8.76
C VAL A 137 2.82 3.09 -7.76
N SER A 138 1.62 3.52 -8.13
CA SER A 138 0.39 3.20 -7.41
C SER A 138 -0.52 2.38 -8.30
N PHE A 139 -1.17 1.36 -7.76
CA PHE A 139 -2.16 0.57 -8.47
C PHE A 139 -3.19 0.01 -7.52
N PHE A 140 -4.26 -0.58 -8.07
CA PHE A 140 -5.22 -1.31 -7.28
C PHE A 140 -5.52 -2.69 -7.86
N ALA A 141 -5.82 -3.64 -6.98
CA ALA A 141 -6.20 -5.00 -7.32
C ALA A 141 -7.22 -5.52 -6.31
N GLY A 142 -8.45 -5.78 -6.77
CA GLY A 142 -9.56 -6.15 -5.88
C GLY A 142 -9.80 -5.06 -4.83
N SER A 143 -9.86 -5.45 -3.56
CA SER A 143 -10.01 -4.53 -2.41
C SER A 143 -8.69 -3.94 -1.90
N TYR A 144 -7.58 -4.10 -2.63
CA TYR A 144 -6.28 -3.57 -2.23
C TYR A 144 -5.89 -2.36 -3.08
N TYR A 145 -5.55 -1.26 -2.41
CA TYR A 145 -4.77 -0.18 -2.97
C TYR A 145 -3.29 -0.40 -2.60
N VAL A 146 -2.39 -0.28 -3.57
CA VAL A 146 -0.96 -0.50 -3.38
C VAL A 146 -0.21 0.75 -3.81
N HIS A 147 0.67 1.23 -2.94
CA HIS A 147 1.61 2.30 -3.22
C HIS A 147 3.03 1.78 -3.02
N ILE A 148 3.87 1.91 -4.04
CA ILE A 148 5.27 1.52 -4.00
C ILE A 148 6.11 2.77 -4.13
N THR A 149 6.95 3.01 -3.13
CA THR A 149 7.88 4.15 -3.09
C THR A 149 9.31 3.64 -3.20
N THR A 150 10.07 4.22 -4.11
CA THR A 150 11.49 3.94 -4.31
C THR A 150 12.32 5.13 -3.83
N PHE A 151 13.38 4.87 -3.06
CA PHE A 151 14.25 5.93 -2.50
C PHE A 151 15.55 6.11 -3.28
N LYS A 152 15.80 5.22 -4.23
CA LYS A 152 16.88 5.30 -5.22
C LYS A 152 16.27 5.04 -6.59
N GLU A 153 16.96 5.42 -7.65
CA GLU A 153 16.50 5.13 -9.01
C GLU A 153 16.38 3.61 -9.19
N GLN A 154 15.14 3.12 -9.36
CA GLN A 154 14.85 1.70 -9.57
C GLN A 154 14.23 1.49 -10.95
N PRO A 155 15.01 1.06 -11.96
CA PRO A 155 14.47 0.79 -13.30
C PRO A 155 13.44 -0.36 -13.30
N GLU A 156 13.48 -1.23 -12.27
CA GLU A 156 12.67 -2.45 -12.17
C GLU A 156 11.40 -2.29 -11.31
N VAL A 157 10.98 -1.05 -11.01
CA VAL A 157 9.81 -0.82 -10.12
C VAL A 157 8.51 -1.47 -10.61
N LEU A 158 8.32 -1.59 -11.93
CA LEU A 158 7.14 -2.26 -12.50
C LEU A 158 7.18 -3.77 -12.28
N THR A 159 8.35 -4.41 -12.41
CA THR A 159 8.53 -5.84 -12.11
C THR A 159 8.27 -6.12 -10.64
N LEU A 160 8.71 -5.22 -9.76
CA LEU A 160 8.40 -5.31 -8.34
C LEU A 160 6.90 -5.21 -8.08
N ALA A 161 6.21 -4.28 -8.74
CA ALA A 161 4.78 -4.10 -8.63
C ALA A 161 3.98 -5.32 -9.15
N GLU A 162 4.41 -5.94 -10.25
CA GLU A 162 3.82 -7.18 -10.76
C GLU A 162 3.99 -8.35 -9.78
N ALA A 163 5.18 -8.48 -9.18
CA ALA A 163 5.45 -9.49 -8.17
C ALA A 163 4.59 -9.30 -6.91
N VAL A 164 4.45 -8.04 -6.45
CA VAL A 164 3.56 -7.69 -5.34
C VAL A 164 2.11 -8.01 -5.70
N ASN A 165 1.64 -7.61 -6.89
CA ASN A 165 0.29 -7.91 -7.36
C ASN A 165 0.00 -9.42 -7.38
N GLY A 166 0.94 -10.24 -7.86
CA GLY A 166 0.82 -11.70 -7.83
C GLY A 166 0.74 -12.26 -6.40
N ALA A 167 1.46 -11.65 -5.46
CA ALA A 167 1.45 -12.05 -4.06
C ALA A 167 0.16 -11.69 -3.30
N LEU A 168 -0.61 -10.71 -3.79
CA LEU A 168 -1.92 -10.39 -3.22
C LEU A 168 -2.95 -11.52 -3.40
N GLY A 169 -2.71 -12.45 -4.34
CA GLY A 169 -3.58 -13.60 -4.59
C GLY A 169 -4.98 -13.21 -5.08
N VAL A 170 -5.16 -11.98 -5.57
CA VAL A 170 -6.42 -11.49 -6.11
C VAL A 170 -6.70 -12.24 -7.41
N LYS A 171 -7.72 -13.08 -7.41
CA LYS A 171 -8.23 -13.67 -8.65
C LYS A 171 -8.73 -12.54 -9.53
N ALA A 172 -8.59 -12.68 -10.85
CA ALA A 172 -9.17 -11.78 -11.84
C ALA A 172 -10.71 -11.92 -11.84
N GLU A 173 -11.34 -11.69 -10.70
CA GLU A 173 -12.78 -11.61 -10.57
C GLU A 173 -13.14 -10.20 -10.99
N ALA A 174 -13.78 -10.16 -12.16
CA ALA A 174 -14.23 -8.97 -12.83
C ALA A 174 -14.87 -8.03 -11.82
N PHE A 175 -14.37 -6.80 -11.83
CA PHE A 175 -14.86 -5.73 -11.02
C PHE A 175 -16.32 -5.45 -11.40
N SER A 176 -17.27 -6.08 -10.68
CA SER A 176 -18.71 -5.92 -10.95
C SER A 176 -19.23 -4.48 -10.77
N LEU A 177 -18.36 -3.57 -10.31
CA LEU A 177 -18.66 -2.14 -10.24
C LEU A 177 -18.94 -1.56 -11.64
N PHE A 178 -18.22 -2.01 -12.68
CA PHE A 178 -18.46 -1.53 -14.05
C PHE A 178 -19.77 -2.07 -14.63
N ASP A 179 -20.20 -3.25 -14.17
CA ASP A 179 -21.51 -3.81 -14.54
C ASP A 179 -22.69 -3.04 -13.90
N ARG A 180 -22.41 -2.22 -12.88
CA ARG A 180 -23.40 -1.39 -12.16
C ARG A 180 -23.36 0.08 -12.57
N LEU A 181 -22.43 0.49 -13.43
CA LEU A 181 -22.48 1.83 -14.00
C LEU A 181 -23.72 1.91 -14.90
N PRO A 182 -24.56 2.95 -14.76
CA PRO A 182 -25.65 3.15 -15.70
C PRO A 182 -25.08 3.28 -17.12
N ASP A 183 -25.79 2.75 -18.11
CA ASP A 183 -25.48 2.97 -19.53
C ASP A 183 -25.48 4.49 -19.79
N ILE A 184 -24.29 5.10 -19.73
CA ILE A 184 -24.09 6.49 -20.09
C ILE A 184 -24.37 6.56 -21.59
N GLY A 185 -25.54 7.14 -21.91
CA GLY A 185 -26.20 7.05 -23.20
C GLY A 185 -25.27 7.20 -24.40
N LYS A 186 -25.52 6.36 -25.42
CA LYS A 186 -24.79 6.36 -26.69
C LYS A 186 -24.60 7.78 -27.20
N VAL A 187 -23.37 8.14 -27.53
CA VAL A 187 -23.04 9.41 -28.20
C VAL A 187 -23.85 9.49 -29.49
N VAL A 188 -24.87 10.32 -29.49
CA VAL A 188 -25.62 10.66 -30.71
C VAL A 188 -24.83 11.73 -31.44
N SER A 189 -24.22 11.34 -32.55
CA SER A 189 -23.61 12.28 -33.50
C SER A 189 -24.73 13.15 -34.07
N THR A 190 -24.81 14.40 -33.64
CA THR A 190 -25.58 15.42 -34.36
C THR A 190 -24.81 15.78 -35.63
N GLY A 191 -25.35 15.35 -36.78
CA GLY A 191 -24.93 15.81 -38.10
C GLY A 191 -25.57 17.15 -38.47
#